data_AF-A0A151EVM9-F1
#
_entry.id   AF-A0A151EVM9-F1
#
_cell.length_a   1.000
_cell.length_b   1.000
_cell.length_c   1.000
_cell.angle_alpha   90.00
_cell.angle_beta   90.00
_cell.angle_gamma   90.00
#
_symmetry.space_group_name_H-M   'P 1'
#
loop_
_entity.id
_entity.type
_entity.pdbx_description
1 polymer ?
#
loop_
_entity_poly.entity_id
_entity_poly.type
_entity_poly.pdbx_seq_one_letter_code
_entity_poly.pdbx_strand_id
1 'polypeptide(L)'
;MTATKTLKITEMKPVPIVKDFGTFAHYIKEHNPSLVRKGHFLTKKTLYEINQLMSNPIPENVLETPGFFYPVLTLFYHVALRGSLFIKTRKLQLQHTERFALYNQLTPTEKYFFMLETFWVDTNWLELLKKRSILMTMPELQQVIGYLSRTPPGKVLPMREFIICWKNVWNIDDLLQYLSPFGLLKIISDKGEIERWPTYEASVTVTDLGKIFFPILYHERNITQWNIPYIREKTGKFIVLPGLRKKKKNVRYEPFFAPFQPFFKGELQRTLPRREYTMGTFIFKVSLSRSCWRTITVFSEHSLEDVHEAIQDAFDFDSDHLYAFFMDGIPWSGDYIYAPGDTEGPFSDQVRIGNLGLHVGQRFLYVFDFGSEWHFKVEVLDITSEPGPPSPVVTEKKGKSPEQYHYPDDCEH
;
A
#
# COMPACT_ATOMS: atom_id res chain seq x y z
N MET A 1 32.82 -24.31 -3.42
CA MET A 1 32.17 -23.11 -4.00
C MET A 1 31.48 -23.55 -5.28
N THR A 2 30.21 -23.95 -5.21
CA THR A 2 29.41 -24.21 -6.42
C THR A 2 29.09 -22.88 -7.07
N ALA A 3 29.40 -22.73 -8.36
CA ALA A 3 29.12 -21.51 -9.11
C ALA A 3 27.62 -21.20 -9.05
N THR A 4 27.23 -20.16 -8.32
CA THR A 4 25.84 -19.71 -8.24
C THR A 4 25.38 -19.34 -9.65
N LYS A 5 24.39 -20.07 -10.18
CA LYS A 5 23.80 -19.80 -11.50
C LYS A 5 23.36 -18.34 -11.55
N THR A 6 23.90 -17.59 -12.49
CA THR A 6 23.50 -16.19 -12.70
C THR A 6 22.10 -16.14 -13.27
N LEU A 7 21.23 -15.43 -12.57
CA LEU A 7 19.88 -15.14 -13.00
C LEU A 7 19.86 -13.89 -13.89
N LYS A 8 18.91 -13.85 -14.82
CA LYS A 8 18.64 -12.68 -15.66
C LYS A 8 17.14 -12.48 -15.74
N ILE A 9 16.69 -11.27 -15.41
CA ILE A 9 15.32 -10.84 -15.64
C ILE A 9 15.35 -9.93 -16.87
N THR A 10 14.41 -10.14 -17.79
CA THR A 10 14.17 -9.29 -18.95
C THR A 10 12.73 -8.84 -18.95
N GLU A 11 12.35 -8.01 -19.92
CA GLU A 11 10.97 -7.57 -20.10
C GLU A 11 9.96 -8.75 -20.19
N MET A 12 10.39 -9.89 -20.74
CA MET A 12 9.54 -11.05 -21.03
C MET A 12 9.88 -12.33 -20.23
N LYS A 13 11.08 -12.41 -19.63
CA LYS A 13 11.57 -13.64 -18.98
C LYS A 13 12.01 -13.37 -17.53
N PRO A 14 11.79 -14.31 -16.59
CA PRO A 14 11.13 -15.62 -16.79
C PRO A 14 9.61 -15.53 -16.99
N VAL A 15 9.05 -14.35 -16.72
CA VAL A 15 7.63 -14.01 -16.86
C VAL A 15 7.52 -12.57 -17.39
N PRO A 16 6.43 -12.20 -18.08
CA PRO A 16 6.31 -10.90 -18.73
C PRO A 16 5.87 -9.75 -17.81
N ILE A 17 6.02 -9.90 -16.48
CA ILE A 17 5.49 -8.93 -15.50
C ILE A 17 6.07 -7.52 -15.70
N VAL A 18 7.34 -7.40 -16.10
CA VAL A 18 7.99 -6.10 -16.32
C VAL A 18 7.39 -5.41 -17.54
N LYS A 19 7.26 -6.13 -18.67
CA LYS A 19 6.59 -5.62 -19.87
C LYS A 19 5.13 -5.27 -19.58
N ASP A 20 4.39 -6.15 -18.92
CA ASP A 20 2.95 -5.99 -18.69
C ASP A 20 2.65 -4.85 -17.71
N PHE A 21 3.46 -4.66 -16.66
CA PHE A 21 3.36 -3.48 -15.80
C PHE A 21 3.70 -2.20 -16.56
N GLY A 22 4.71 -2.24 -17.44
CA GLY A 22 5.04 -1.14 -18.34
C GLY A 22 3.86 -0.76 -19.24
N THR A 23 3.20 -1.75 -19.85
CA THR A 23 1.98 -1.57 -20.66
C THR A 23 0.85 -0.95 -19.84
N PHE A 24 0.59 -1.48 -18.64
CA PHE A 24 -0.40 -0.90 -17.71
C PHE A 24 -0.10 0.57 -17.41
N ALA A 25 1.11 0.87 -16.95
CA ALA A 25 1.46 2.22 -16.51
C ALA A 25 1.44 3.24 -17.67
N HIS A 26 1.88 2.82 -18.85
CA HIS A 26 1.83 3.66 -20.05
C HIS A 26 0.39 3.95 -20.48
N TYR A 27 -0.48 2.92 -20.50
CA TYR A 27 -1.89 3.10 -20.80
C TYR A 27 -2.54 4.12 -19.84
N ILE A 28 -2.29 4.00 -18.52
CA ILE A 28 -2.83 4.94 -17.53
C ILE A 28 -2.36 6.38 -17.82
N LYS A 29 -1.06 6.57 -18.11
CA LYS A 29 -0.48 7.88 -18.40
C LYS A 29 -1.08 8.52 -19.66
N GLU A 30 -1.29 7.74 -20.72
CA GLU A 30 -1.76 8.25 -22.01
C GLU A 30 -3.27 8.51 -22.02
N HIS A 31 -4.06 7.60 -21.47
CA HIS A 31 -5.52 7.63 -21.59
C HIS A 31 -6.20 8.34 -20.42
N ASN A 32 -5.50 8.55 -19.30
CA ASN A 32 -6.03 9.16 -18.07
C ASN A 32 -7.42 8.62 -17.67
N PRO A 33 -7.58 7.29 -17.55
CA PRO A 33 -8.88 6.69 -17.34
C PRO A 33 -9.49 7.12 -16.00
N SER A 34 -10.81 7.25 -16.00
CA SER A 34 -11.56 7.56 -14.78
C SER A 34 -11.59 6.37 -13.82
N LEU A 35 -11.67 6.68 -12.53
CA LEU A 35 -11.83 5.78 -11.42
C LEU A 35 -13.31 5.78 -10.99
N VAL A 36 -13.81 4.62 -10.56
CA VAL A 36 -15.13 4.54 -9.96
C VAL A 36 -15.15 5.28 -8.63
N ARG A 37 -16.27 5.94 -8.33
CA ARG A 37 -16.41 6.72 -7.10
C ARG A 37 -16.29 5.86 -5.83
N LYS A 38 -16.88 4.66 -5.85
CA LYS A 38 -16.78 3.70 -4.73
C LYS A 38 -15.49 2.89 -4.86
N GLY A 39 -14.60 2.99 -3.88
CA GLY A 39 -13.32 2.26 -3.86
C GLY A 39 -12.22 2.85 -4.74
N HIS A 40 -12.50 3.93 -5.49
CA HIS A 40 -11.51 4.67 -6.27
C HIS A 40 -10.68 3.81 -7.23
N PHE A 41 -11.26 2.74 -7.80
CA PHE A 41 -10.57 1.76 -8.64
C PHE A 41 -10.84 1.99 -10.15
N LEU A 42 -10.09 1.34 -11.04
CA LEU A 42 -10.33 1.42 -12.49
C LEU A 42 -11.70 0.84 -12.88
N THR A 43 -12.33 1.41 -13.91
CA THR A 43 -13.62 0.90 -14.42
C THR A 43 -13.47 -0.49 -15.04
N LYS A 44 -14.56 -1.27 -15.08
CA LYS A 44 -14.58 -2.57 -15.78
C LYS A 44 -14.13 -2.46 -17.24
N LYS A 45 -14.61 -1.42 -17.94
CA LYS A 45 -14.24 -1.13 -19.33
C LYS A 45 -12.73 -0.92 -19.47
N THR A 46 -12.16 -0.05 -18.64
CA THR A 46 -10.71 0.20 -18.63
C THR A 46 -9.90 -1.05 -18.34
N LEU A 47 -10.32 -1.84 -17.34
CA LEU A 47 -9.64 -3.09 -16.99
C LEU A 47 -9.66 -4.09 -18.14
N TYR A 48 -10.79 -4.20 -18.84
CA TYR A 48 -10.90 -5.03 -20.04
C TYR A 48 -9.95 -4.55 -21.15
N GLU A 49 -9.94 -3.25 -21.46
CA GLU A 49 -9.06 -2.68 -22.48
C GLU A 49 -7.58 -2.94 -22.18
N ILE A 50 -7.15 -2.73 -20.93
CA ILE A 50 -5.77 -3.02 -20.51
C ILE A 50 -5.48 -4.52 -20.59
N ASN A 51 -6.41 -5.38 -20.16
CA ASN A 51 -6.24 -6.83 -20.21
C ASN A 51 -5.91 -7.32 -21.62
N GLN A 52 -6.57 -6.78 -22.66
CA GLN A 52 -6.29 -7.14 -24.06
C GLN A 52 -4.85 -6.80 -24.52
N LEU A 53 -4.15 -5.92 -23.80
CA LEU A 53 -2.76 -5.54 -24.09
C LEU A 53 -1.74 -6.37 -23.29
N MET A 54 -2.20 -7.19 -22.33
CA MET A 54 -1.34 -8.05 -21.52
C MET A 54 -0.77 -9.19 -22.34
N SER A 55 0.36 -9.75 -21.90
CA SER A 55 0.99 -10.86 -22.61
C SER A 55 0.19 -12.16 -22.53
N ASN A 56 -0.64 -12.31 -21.49
CA ASN A 56 -1.58 -13.42 -21.33
C ASN A 56 -2.95 -12.84 -20.90
N PRO A 57 -3.77 -12.34 -21.84
CA PRO A 57 -5.07 -11.76 -21.51
C PRO A 57 -6.01 -12.82 -20.91
N ILE A 58 -6.76 -12.45 -19.88
CA ILE A 58 -7.82 -13.30 -19.32
C ILE A 58 -9.07 -13.23 -20.23
N PRO A 59 -9.62 -14.37 -20.71
CA PRO A 59 -10.82 -14.39 -21.54
C PRO A 59 -12.06 -13.84 -20.81
N GLU A 60 -12.96 -13.18 -21.56
CA GLU A 60 -14.12 -12.48 -20.99
C GLU A 60 -15.15 -13.44 -20.36
N ASN A 61 -15.29 -14.64 -20.90
CA ASN A 61 -16.19 -15.70 -20.40
C ASN A 61 -15.77 -16.27 -19.04
N VAL A 62 -14.59 -15.92 -18.51
CA VAL A 62 -14.09 -16.37 -17.20
C VAL A 62 -14.49 -15.37 -16.09
N LEU A 63 -15.11 -14.24 -16.44
CA LEU A 63 -15.31 -13.08 -15.57
C LEU A 63 -16.71 -13.01 -14.91
N GLU A 64 -17.03 -13.97 -14.03
CA GLU A 64 -18.39 -14.07 -13.47
C GLU A 64 -18.57 -13.59 -12.03
N THR A 65 -17.72 -12.71 -11.48
CA THR A 65 -17.99 -12.17 -10.13
C THR A 65 -17.60 -10.69 -9.99
N PRO A 66 -18.52 -9.82 -9.55
CA PRO A 66 -18.24 -8.40 -9.37
C PRO A 66 -17.27 -8.16 -8.20
N GLY A 67 -15.97 -8.16 -8.48
CA GLY A 67 -14.93 -7.79 -7.50
C GLY A 67 -13.49 -8.15 -7.89
N PHE A 68 -13.33 -9.25 -8.63
CA PHE A 68 -12.04 -9.90 -8.96
C PHE A 68 -11.88 -10.10 -10.48
N PHE A 69 -12.03 -9.05 -11.27
CA PHE A 69 -11.96 -9.22 -12.73
C PHE A 69 -10.54 -9.55 -13.24
N TYR A 70 -9.48 -9.05 -12.60
CA TYR A 70 -8.10 -9.24 -13.10
C TYR A 70 -7.06 -9.11 -11.96
N PRO A 71 -6.60 -10.20 -11.32
CA PRO A 71 -5.67 -10.12 -10.18
C PRO A 71 -4.37 -9.40 -10.52
N VAL A 72 -3.80 -9.65 -11.70
CA VAL A 72 -2.56 -9.00 -12.14
C VAL A 72 -2.75 -7.48 -12.29
N LEU A 73 -3.87 -7.03 -12.87
CA LEU A 73 -4.16 -5.60 -12.98
C LEU A 73 -4.45 -4.97 -11.61
N THR A 74 -5.06 -5.71 -10.69
CA THR A 74 -5.22 -5.29 -9.30
C THR A 74 -3.85 -5.12 -8.63
N LEU A 75 -2.95 -6.09 -8.77
CA LEU A 75 -1.57 -5.98 -8.30
C LEU A 75 -0.87 -4.74 -8.87
N PHE A 76 -0.95 -4.52 -10.19
CA PHE A 76 -0.33 -3.38 -10.85
C PHE A 76 -0.88 -2.05 -10.35
N TYR A 77 -2.19 -1.95 -10.17
CA TYR A 77 -2.82 -0.76 -9.59
C TYR A 77 -2.28 -0.45 -8.19
N HIS A 78 -2.20 -1.46 -7.31
CA HIS A 78 -1.67 -1.24 -5.95
C HIS A 78 -0.17 -0.94 -5.94
N VAL A 79 0.64 -1.62 -6.77
CA VAL A 79 2.08 -1.34 -6.91
C VAL A 79 2.31 0.07 -7.46
N ALA A 80 1.52 0.53 -8.43
CA ALA A 80 1.61 1.87 -8.99
C ALA A 80 1.37 2.96 -7.94
N LEU A 81 0.38 2.76 -7.06
CA LEU A 81 0.04 3.69 -5.98
C LEU A 81 1.01 3.61 -4.80
N ARG A 82 1.25 2.41 -4.27
CA ARG A 82 2.10 2.21 -3.08
C ARG A 82 3.58 2.51 -3.39
N GLY A 83 4.02 2.19 -4.61
CA GLY A 83 5.33 2.59 -5.13
C GLY A 83 5.40 4.07 -5.53
N SER A 84 4.26 4.77 -5.45
CA SER A 84 4.12 6.22 -5.65
C SER A 84 4.50 6.68 -7.06
N LEU A 85 4.35 5.80 -8.03
CA LEU A 85 4.49 6.14 -9.45
C LEU A 85 3.29 6.95 -9.93
N PHE A 86 2.13 6.72 -9.32
CA PHE A 86 0.89 7.44 -9.57
C PHE A 86 0.23 7.86 -8.26
N ILE A 87 -0.56 8.94 -8.32
CA ILE A 87 -1.40 9.45 -7.24
C ILE A 87 -2.85 9.58 -7.72
N LYS A 88 -3.80 9.45 -6.80
CA LYS A 88 -5.22 9.69 -7.08
C LYS A 88 -5.49 11.19 -7.11
N THR A 89 -6.19 11.66 -8.15
CA THR A 89 -6.59 13.08 -8.27
C THR A 89 -8.06 13.27 -7.92
N ARG A 90 -8.47 14.53 -7.72
CA ARG A 90 -9.88 14.91 -7.49
C ARG A 90 -10.81 14.57 -8.64
N LYS A 91 -10.27 14.48 -9.85
CA LYS A 91 -11.03 14.11 -11.05
C LYS A 91 -11.29 12.60 -11.10
N LEU A 92 -10.98 11.86 -10.02
CA LEU A 92 -11.03 10.41 -9.97
C LEU A 92 -10.16 9.84 -11.10
N GLN A 93 -8.92 10.27 -11.19
CA GLN A 93 -7.95 9.79 -12.19
C GLN A 93 -6.63 9.46 -11.49
N LEU A 94 -5.76 8.74 -12.19
CA LEU A 94 -4.38 8.52 -11.76
C LEU A 94 -3.46 9.49 -12.50
N GLN A 95 -2.69 10.27 -11.76
CA GLN A 95 -1.67 11.16 -12.30
C GLN A 95 -0.29 10.60 -11.94
N HIS A 96 0.60 10.51 -12.92
CA HIS A 96 1.97 10.06 -12.68
C HIS A 96 2.74 11.12 -11.88
N THR A 97 3.69 10.65 -11.07
CA THR A 97 4.61 11.51 -10.31
C THR A 97 5.99 11.54 -10.97
N GLU A 98 6.89 12.37 -10.46
CA GLU A 98 8.31 12.37 -10.86
C GLU A 98 8.99 10.99 -10.67
N ARG A 99 8.51 10.19 -9.70
CA ARG A 99 9.01 8.83 -9.49
C ARG A 99 8.76 7.91 -10.67
N PHE A 100 7.74 8.17 -11.48
CA PHE A 100 7.51 7.41 -12.70
C PHE A 100 8.66 7.59 -13.72
N ALA A 101 9.22 8.79 -13.83
CA ALA A 101 10.39 9.04 -14.68
C ALA A 101 11.63 8.29 -14.15
N LEU A 102 11.85 8.31 -12.84
CA LEU A 102 12.95 7.55 -12.20
C LEU A 102 12.78 6.04 -12.40
N TYR A 103 11.56 5.53 -12.27
CA TYR A 103 11.25 4.11 -12.51
C TYR A 103 11.61 3.68 -13.94
N ASN A 104 11.34 4.54 -14.93
CA ASN A 104 11.62 4.23 -16.32
C ASN A 104 13.13 4.16 -16.65
N GLN A 105 13.99 4.73 -15.80
CA GLN A 105 15.45 4.65 -15.92
C GLN A 105 16.04 3.35 -15.31
N LEU A 106 15.24 2.54 -14.63
CA LEU A 106 15.67 1.27 -14.05
C LEU A 106 15.83 0.19 -15.14
N THR A 107 16.77 -0.73 -14.93
CA THR A 107 16.88 -1.93 -15.79
C THR A 107 15.67 -2.85 -15.58
N PRO A 108 15.39 -3.83 -16.47
CA PRO A 108 14.30 -4.78 -16.26
C PRO A 108 14.41 -5.54 -14.93
N THR A 109 15.63 -5.91 -14.52
CA THR A 109 15.91 -6.55 -13.23
C THR A 109 15.53 -5.63 -12.07
N GLU A 110 15.94 -4.37 -12.11
CA GLU A 110 15.65 -3.38 -11.07
C GLU A 110 14.15 -3.03 -11.01
N LYS A 111 13.47 -2.93 -12.16
CA LYS A 111 12.01 -2.76 -12.24
C LYS A 111 11.26 -3.92 -11.59
N TYR A 112 11.69 -5.15 -11.86
CA TYR A 112 11.12 -6.33 -11.22
C TYR A 112 11.27 -6.26 -9.69
N PHE A 113 12.46 -5.90 -9.19
CA PHE A 113 12.69 -5.79 -7.75
C PHE A 113 11.95 -4.64 -7.10
N PHE A 114 11.75 -3.52 -7.80
CA PHE A 114 10.88 -2.44 -7.34
C PHE A 114 9.44 -2.94 -7.14
N MET A 115 8.90 -3.70 -8.10
CA MET A 115 7.54 -4.25 -7.98
C MET A 115 7.45 -5.28 -6.86
N LEU A 116 8.43 -6.17 -6.75
CA LEU A 116 8.46 -7.19 -5.68
C LEU A 116 8.60 -6.55 -4.30
N GLU A 117 9.49 -5.58 -4.15
CA GLU A 117 9.66 -4.80 -2.92
C GLU A 117 8.36 -4.08 -2.55
N THR A 118 7.75 -3.34 -3.49
CA THR A 118 6.50 -2.60 -3.23
C THR A 118 5.35 -3.53 -2.85
N PHE A 119 5.22 -4.66 -3.54
CA PHE A 119 4.24 -5.69 -3.24
C PHE A 119 4.43 -6.27 -1.82
N TRP A 120 5.67 -6.60 -1.48
CA TRP A 120 5.98 -7.27 -0.21
C TRP A 120 5.95 -6.31 0.99
N VAL A 121 6.48 -5.10 0.82
CA VAL A 121 6.75 -4.13 1.88
C VAL A 121 5.60 -3.15 2.08
N ASP A 122 5.05 -2.59 1.01
CA ASP A 122 4.16 -1.42 1.10
C ASP A 122 2.68 -1.73 0.88
N THR A 123 2.37 -2.85 0.22
CA THR A 123 0.99 -3.23 -0.03
C THR A 123 0.32 -3.63 1.28
N ASN A 124 -0.84 -3.03 1.57
CA ASN A 124 -1.74 -3.55 2.59
C ASN A 124 -2.44 -4.76 2.00
N TRP A 125 -2.09 -5.95 2.49
CA TRP A 125 -2.63 -7.20 1.95
C TRP A 125 -4.13 -7.37 2.26
N LEU A 126 -4.64 -6.80 3.35
CA LEU A 126 -6.09 -6.79 3.63
C LEU A 126 -6.84 -5.99 2.56
N GLU A 127 -6.27 -4.85 2.15
CA GLU A 127 -6.82 -4.03 1.06
C GLU A 127 -6.72 -4.76 -0.30
N LEU A 128 -5.55 -5.35 -0.60
CA LEU A 128 -5.32 -6.10 -1.84
C LEU A 128 -6.31 -7.25 -2.00
N LEU A 129 -6.59 -7.98 -0.92
CA LEU A 129 -7.52 -9.09 -0.88
C LEU A 129 -8.99 -8.64 -0.78
N LYS A 130 -9.27 -7.33 -0.68
CA LYS A 130 -10.61 -6.71 -0.60
C LYS A 130 -11.55 -7.37 0.40
N LYS A 131 -11.04 -7.89 1.52
CA LYS A 131 -11.84 -8.66 2.47
C LYS A 131 -11.57 -8.16 3.90
N ARG A 132 -12.67 -7.85 4.61
CA ARG A 132 -12.68 -7.51 6.06
C ARG A 132 -12.43 -8.73 6.97
N SER A 133 -12.04 -9.89 6.40
CA SER A 133 -11.89 -11.11 7.19
C SER A 133 -10.57 -11.08 7.96
N ILE A 134 -10.71 -11.12 9.28
CA ILE A 134 -9.71 -10.98 10.34
C ILE A 134 -8.81 -12.24 10.45
N LEU A 135 -8.99 -13.23 9.56
CA LEU A 135 -8.48 -14.58 9.75
C LEU A 135 -7.19 -14.93 8.98
N MET A 136 -6.81 -14.20 7.92
CA MET A 136 -5.45 -14.36 7.36
C MET A 136 -4.51 -13.46 8.13
N THR A 137 -3.64 -14.05 8.94
CA THR A 137 -2.60 -13.32 9.65
C THR A 137 -1.29 -13.40 8.84
N MET A 138 -0.51 -12.31 8.77
CA MET A 138 0.83 -12.33 8.16
C MET A 138 1.75 -13.46 8.66
N PRO A 139 1.70 -13.89 9.94
CA PRO A 139 2.40 -15.07 10.42
C PRO A 139 2.03 -16.36 9.68
N GLU A 140 0.78 -16.57 9.30
CA GLU A 140 0.38 -17.76 8.55
C GLU A 140 0.85 -17.69 7.10
N LEU A 141 0.76 -16.51 6.46
CA LEU A 141 1.37 -16.27 5.15
C LEU A 141 2.86 -16.63 5.19
N GLN A 142 3.56 -16.18 6.24
CA GLN A 142 4.97 -16.51 6.46
C GLN A 142 5.21 -18.02 6.61
N GLN A 143 4.29 -18.79 7.20
CA GLN A 143 4.38 -20.25 7.28
C GLN A 143 4.25 -20.90 5.90
N VAL A 144 3.33 -20.42 5.05
CA VAL A 144 3.18 -20.87 3.66
C VAL A 144 4.48 -20.64 2.88
N ILE A 145 5.08 -19.46 3.03
CA ILE A 145 6.39 -19.13 2.41
C ILE A 145 7.49 -20.06 2.94
N GLY A 146 7.47 -20.38 4.23
CA GLY A 146 8.36 -21.37 4.83
C GLY A 146 8.19 -22.77 4.24
N TYR A 147 6.96 -23.21 3.99
CA TYR A 147 6.69 -24.47 3.31
C TYR A 147 7.24 -24.46 1.87
N LEU A 148 6.90 -23.42 1.09
CA LEU A 148 7.38 -23.25 -0.29
C LEU A 148 8.91 -23.18 -0.40
N SER A 149 9.60 -22.61 0.59
CA SER A 149 11.08 -22.55 0.62
C SER A 149 11.73 -23.94 0.68
N ARG A 150 11.06 -24.90 1.33
CA ARG A 150 11.54 -26.28 1.50
C ARG A 150 11.13 -27.18 0.34
N THR A 151 10.10 -26.81 -0.41
CA THR A 151 9.63 -27.54 -1.58
C THR A 151 10.68 -27.59 -2.69
N PRO A 152 10.95 -28.77 -3.30
CA PRO A 152 11.80 -28.87 -4.48
C PRO A 152 11.16 -28.20 -5.71
N PRO A 153 11.96 -27.57 -6.61
CA PRO A 153 11.41 -27.02 -7.85
C PRO A 153 10.79 -28.14 -8.69
N GLY A 154 9.69 -27.84 -9.38
CA GLY A 154 8.98 -28.83 -10.21
C GLY A 154 8.07 -29.80 -9.43
N LYS A 155 8.12 -29.84 -8.09
CA LYS A 155 7.17 -30.63 -7.30
C LYS A 155 5.76 -30.08 -7.47
N VAL A 156 4.86 -30.89 -8.01
CA VAL A 156 3.45 -30.58 -8.16
C VAL A 156 2.77 -30.68 -6.80
N LEU A 157 2.13 -29.61 -6.37
CA LEU A 157 1.42 -29.51 -5.10
C LEU A 157 -0.06 -29.20 -5.37
N PRO A 158 -0.98 -30.14 -5.12
CA PRO A 158 -2.41 -29.90 -5.30
C PRO A 158 -2.90 -28.73 -4.43
N MET A 159 -3.69 -27.82 -5.01
CA MET A 159 -4.23 -26.66 -4.28
C MET A 159 -5.12 -27.07 -3.11
N ARG A 160 -5.84 -28.21 -3.23
CA ARG A 160 -6.57 -28.81 -2.12
C ARG A 160 -5.71 -29.07 -0.88
N GLU A 161 -4.43 -29.42 -1.03
CA GLU A 161 -3.54 -29.63 0.11
C GLU A 161 -3.27 -28.32 0.82
N PHE A 162 -3.12 -27.22 0.07
CA PHE A 162 -2.97 -25.91 0.67
C PHE A 162 -4.22 -25.49 1.45
N ILE A 163 -5.39 -25.68 0.84
CA ILE A 163 -6.67 -25.35 1.49
C ILE A 163 -6.87 -26.20 2.74
N ILE A 164 -6.44 -27.48 2.74
CA ILE A 164 -6.59 -28.39 3.89
C ILE A 164 -5.57 -28.11 5.00
N CYS A 165 -4.30 -27.86 4.65
CA CYS A 165 -3.24 -27.64 5.63
C CYS A 165 -3.32 -26.24 6.25
N TRP A 166 -3.89 -25.28 5.52
CA TRP A 166 -4.06 -23.90 5.95
C TRP A 166 -5.53 -23.49 5.90
N LYS A 167 -6.45 -24.34 6.41
CA LYS A 167 -7.90 -24.06 6.46
C LYS A 167 -8.26 -22.75 7.16
N ASN A 168 -7.43 -22.32 8.11
CA ASN A 168 -7.61 -21.06 8.83
C ASN A 168 -7.14 -19.85 8.00
N VAL A 169 -6.26 -20.08 7.02
CA VAL A 169 -5.81 -19.10 6.03
C VAL A 169 -6.82 -19.06 4.90
N TRP A 170 -7.97 -18.45 5.18
CA TRP A 170 -8.94 -18.14 4.14
C TRP A 170 -8.24 -17.34 3.02
N ASN A 171 -8.37 -17.79 1.78
CA ASN A 171 -7.84 -17.16 0.56
C ASN A 171 -6.34 -17.39 0.26
N ILE A 172 -5.79 -18.55 0.63
CA ILE A 172 -4.43 -18.94 0.24
C ILE A 172 -4.24 -18.98 -1.29
N ASP A 173 -5.29 -19.26 -2.05
CA ASP A 173 -5.36 -19.20 -3.50
C ASP A 173 -5.11 -17.78 -4.04
N ASP A 174 -5.66 -16.74 -3.40
CA ASP A 174 -5.40 -15.34 -3.77
C ASP A 174 -3.90 -14.99 -3.60
N LEU A 175 -3.27 -15.40 -2.49
CA LEU A 175 -1.83 -15.22 -2.25
C LEU A 175 -0.98 -15.86 -3.36
N LEU A 176 -1.26 -17.13 -3.68
CA LEU A 176 -0.50 -17.88 -4.68
C LEU A 176 -0.66 -17.25 -6.07
N GLN A 177 -1.85 -16.71 -6.37
CA GLN A 177 -2.11 -15.96 -7.59
C GLN A 177 -1.30 -14.67 -7.69
N TYR A 178 -1.01 -13.97 -6.58
CA TYR A 178 -0.15 -12.78 -6.62
C TYR A 178 1.35 -13.11 -6.70
N LEU A 179 1.78 -14.28 -6.22
CA LEU A 179 3.17 -14.74 -6.33
C LEU A 179 3.51 -15.30 -7.73
N SER A 180 2.53 -15.84 -8.44
CA SER A 180 2.72 -16.44 -9.77
C SER A 180 3.20 -15.42 -10.84
N PRO A 181 2.68 -14.19 -10.94
CA PRO A 181 3.17 -13.15 -11.85
C PRO A 181 4.64 -12.80 -11.66
N PHE A 182 5.19 -12.97 -10.45
CA PHE A 182 6.63 -12.79 -10.20
C PHE A 182 7.47 -13.98 -10.67
N GLY A 183 6.85 -15.04 -11.19
CA GLY A 183 7.53 -16.23 -11.69
C GLY A 183 8.07 -17.13 -10.58
N LEU A 184 7.64 -16.92 -9.33
CA LEU A 184 8.07 -17.73 -8.18
C LEU A 184 7.33 -19.08 -8.13
N LEU A 185 6.11 -19.09 -8.66
CA LEU A 185 5.23 -20.25 -8.75
C LEU A 185 4.66 -20.35 -10.17
N LYS A 186 4.27 -21.56 -10.55
CA LYS A 186 3.40 -21.81 -11.70
C LYS A 186 2.12 -22.47 -11.19
N ILE A 187 0.98 -21.87 -11.51
CA ILE A 187 -0.34 -22.47 -11.29
C ILE A 187 -0.73 -23.24 -12.55
N ILE A 188 -1.16 -24.49 -12.38
CA ILE A 188 -1.55 -25.42 -13.44
C ILE A 188 -2.99 -25.85 -13.15
N SER A 189 -3.89 -25.73 -14.11
CA SER A 189 -5.25 -26.29 -14.00
C SER A 189 -5.26 -27.73 -14.50
N ASP A 190 -5.88 -28.66 -13.76
CA ASP A 190 -5.97 -30.07 -14.15
C ASP A 190 -7.00 -30.30 -15.29
N LYS A 191 -7.92 -29.34 -15.53
CA LYS A 191 -8.84 -29.35 -16.67
C LYS A 191 -8.44 -28.24 -17.64
N GLY A 192 -8.14 -28.62 -18.88
CA GLY A 192 -7.67 -27.72 -19.94
C GLY A 192 -8.63 -26.59 -20.35
N GLU A 193 -9.79 -26.50 -19.71
CA GLU A 193 -10.73 -25.38 -19.84
C GLU A 193 -10.93 -24.75 -18.45
N ILE A 194 -10.64 -23.46 -18.36
CA ILE A 194 -10.82 -22.68 -17.13
C ILE A 194 -12.32 -22.39 -16.99
N GLU A 195 -13.06 -23.32 -16.40
CA GLU A 195 -14.45 -23.07 -15.99
C GLU A 195 -14.55 -22.33 -14.64
N ARG A 196 -13.42 -22.10 -13.94
CA ARG A 196 -13.33 -21.19 -12.76
C ARG A 196 -11.89 -20.89 -12.34
N TRP A 197 -11.72 -19.74 -11.67
CA TRP A 197 -10.59 -19.35 -10.79
C TRP A 197 -10.07 -20.55 -10.00
N PRO A 198 -8.74 -20.66 -9.75
CA PRO A 198 -8.10 -21.94 -9.48
C PRO A 198 -8.90 -22.74 -8.44
N THR A 199 -9.61 -23.72 -8.95
CA THR A 199 -10.54 -24.52 -8.16
C THR A 199 -9.71 -25.42 -7.23
N TYR A 200 -10.37 -26.14 -6.33
CA TYR A 200 -9.76 -27.26 -5.59
C TYR A 200 -8.95 -28.24 -6.48
N GLU A 201 -9.14 -28.19 -7.80
CA GLU A 201 -8.52 -29.01 -8.83
C GLU A 201 -7.32 -28.34 -9.53
N ALA A 202 -6.85 -27.18 -9.08
CA ALA A 202 -5.59 -26.62 -9.54
C ALA A 202 -4.40 -27.22 -8.78
N SER A 203 -3.22 -27.16 -9.38
CA SER A 203 -1.95 -27.52 -8.77
C SER A 203 -0.94 -26.38 -8.88
N VAL A 204 -0.05 -26.27 -7.91
CA VAL A 204 1.00 -25.25 -7.87
C VAL A 204 2.36 -25.92 -7.90
N THR A 205 3.29 -25.32 -8.63
CA THR A 205 4.67 -25.81 -8.74
C THR A 205 5.65 -24.69 -8.41
N VAL A 206 6.63 -24.95 -7.56
CA VAL A 206 7.73 -24.01 -7.30
C VAL A 206 8.66 -24.00 -8.52
N THR A 207 8.99 -22.80 -9.02
CA THR A 207 9.92 -22.64 -10.14
C THR A 207 11.37 -22.64 -9.67
N ASP A 208 12.33 -22.71 -10.61
CA ASP A 208 13.75 -22.50 -10.31
C ASP A 208 14.01 -21.15 -9.63
N LEU A 209 13.29 -20.10 -10.04
CA LEU A 209 13.37 -18.77 -9.44
C LEU A 209 12.81 -18.80 -8.01
N GLY A 210 11.63 -19.40 -7.82
CA GLY A 210 11.01 -19.57 -6.51
C GLY A 210 11.91 -20.31 -5.53
N LYS A 211 12.64 -21.35 -5.99
CA LYS A 211 13.58 -22.11 -5.16
C LYS A 211 14.69 -21.24 -4.55
N ILE A 212 15.09 -20.18 -5.26
CA ILE A 212 16.10 -19.22 -4.78
C ILE A 212 15.44 -18.15 -3.89
N PHE A 213 14.26 -17.65 -4.29
CA PHE A 213 13.64 -16.49 -3.67
C PHE A 213 12.92 -16.82 -2.36
N PHE A 214 12.21 -17.95 -2.27
CA PHE A 214 11.44 -18.29 -1.08
C PHE A 214 12.30 -18.42 0.20
N PRO A 215 13.51 -19.02 0.18
CA PRO A 215 14.38 -19.01 1.35
C PRO A 215 14.76 -17.59 1.81
N ILE A 216 15.04 -16.68 0.87
CA ILE A 216 15.35 -15.26 1.18
C ILE A 216 14.12 -14.57 1.76
N LEU A 217 12.96 -14.72 1.13
CA LEU A 217 11.69 -14.17 1.61
C LEU A 217 11.30 -14.73 2.99
N TYR A 218 11.64 -16.00 3.26
CA TYR A 218 11.34 -16.63 4.53
C TYR A 218 12.25 -16.16 5.66
N HIS A 219 13.57 -16.15 5.43
CA HIS A 219 14.56 -15.92 6.49
C HIS A 219 14.99 -14.45 6.60
N GLU A 220 15.10 -13.74 5.49
CA GLU A 220 15.75 -12.44 5.43
C GLU A 220 14.81 -11.28 5.15
N ARG A 221 13.71 -11.55 4.43
CA ARG A 221 12.62 -10.62 4.15
C ARG A 221 11.30 -11.10 4.75
N ASN A 222 11.36 -11.63 5.97
CA ASN A 222 10.17 -12.13 6.67
C ASN A 222 9.06 -11.07 6.68
N ILE A 223 7.89 -11.43 6.16
CA ILE A 223 6.82 -10.45 5.91
C ILE A 223 6.34 -9.76 7.20
N THR A 224 6.38 -10.44 8.34
CA THR A 224 5.99 -9.87 9.64
C THR A 224 6.95 -8.77 10.13
N GLN A 225 8.17 -8.72 9.56
CA GLN A 225 9.21 -7.73 9.85
C GLN A 225 9.43 -6.75 8.70
N TRP A 226 8.85 -7.04 7.52
CA TRP A 226 9.07 -6.25 6.32
C TRP A 226 7.83 -5.57 5.75
N ASN A 227 6.63 -6.07 6.03
CA ASN A 227 5.39 -5.45 5.59
C ASN A 227 5.01 -4.30 6.55
N ILE A 228 5.13 -3.07 6.07
CA ILE A 228 4.91 -1.85 6.87
C ILE A 228 3.47 -1.74 7.36
N PRO A 229 2.43 -1.93 6.52
CA PRO A 229 1.05 -1.86 6.99
C PRO A 229 0.79 -2.82 8.17
N TYR A 230 1.23 -4.07 8.06
CA TYR A 230 1.08 -5.05 9.13
C TYR A 230 1.82 -4.66 10.41
N ILE A 231 3.05 -4.15 10.30
CA ILE A 231 3.82 -3.75 11.49
C ILE A 231 3.14 -2.59 12.20
N ARG A 232 2.65 -1.60 11.44
CA ARG A 232 1.92 -0.46 12.00
C ARG A 232 0.67 -0.92 12.75
N GLU A 233 -0.14 -1.76 12.10
CA GLU A 233 -1.36 -2.34 12.68
C GLU A 233 -1.06 -3.15 13.96
N LYS A 234 -0.02 -4.01 13.95
CA LYS A 234 0.25 -4.90 15.09
C LYS A 234 1.06 -4.30 16.23
N THR A 235 1.80 -3.24 15.97
CA THR A 235 2.68 -2.65 16.99
C THR A 235 2.27 -1.24 17.41
N GLY A 236 1.36 -0.61 16.67
CA GLY A 236 1.02 0.79 16.82
C GLY A 236 2.17 1.76 16.48
N LYS A 237 3.32 1.26 15.99
CA LYS A 237 4.48 2.11 15.70
C LYS A 237 4.47 2.57 14.26
N PHE A 238 4.61 3.88 14.06
CA PHE A 238 4.82 4.44 12.73
C PHE A 238 6.25 4.21 12.26
N ILE A 239 6.47 3.13 11.51
CA ILE A 239 7.77 2.85 10.87
C ILE A 239 7.79 3.29 9.41
N VAL A 240 8.93 3.82 8.96
CA VAL A 240 9.19 4.18 7.55
C VAL A 240 10.11 3.16 6.87
N LEU A 241 11.09 2.65 7.62
CA LEU A 241 12.05 1.64 7.15
C LEU A 241 11.76 0.28 7.79
N PRO A 242 11.48 -0.76 6.97
CA PRO A 242 11.24 -2.11 7.44
C PRO A 242 12.54 -2.85 7.79
N GLY A 243 12.43 -4.02 8.39
CA GLY A 243 13.54 -4.99 8.45
C GLY A 243 14.77 -4.54 9.23
N LEU A 244 14.63 -3.55 10.12
CA LEU A 244 15.74 -3.01 10.92
C LEU A 244 16.36 -4.12 11.78
N ARG A 245 17.60 -4.50 11.47
CA ARG A 245 18.35 -5.52 12.23
C ARG A 245 19.18 -4.84 13.32
N LYS A 246 19.13 -5.35 14.55
CA LYS A 246 20.07 -5.00 15.63
C LYS A 246 21.34 -5.84 15.47
N LYS A 247 22.47 -5.23 15.04
CA LYS A 247 23.80 -5.87 15.09
C LYS A 247 24.68 -5.16 16.11
N LYS A 248 25.09 -5.87 17.17
CA LYS A 248 26.16 -5.48 18.13
C LYS A 248 26.25 -3.97 18.46
N LYS A 249 25.10 -3.32 18.74
CA LYS A 249 24.87 -1.90 19.11
C LYS A 249 24.48 -0.90 18.01
N ASN A 250 24.55 -1.23 16.72
CA ASN A 250 24.06 -0.33 15.64
C ASN A 250 22.86 -0.93 14.91
N VAL A 251 21.80 -0.11 14.77
CA VAL A 251 20.66 -0.41 13.89
C VAL A 251 21.06 0.04 12.48
N ARG A 252 21.02 -0.87 11.51
CA ARG A 252 21.32 -0.55 10.11
C ARG A 252 20.18 -1.05 9.23
N TYR A 253 19.69 -0.17 8.36
CA TYR A 253 18.79 -0.54 7.28
C TYR A 253 19.59 -1.22 6.16
N GLU A 254 19.05 -2.32 5.65
CA GLU A 254 19.56 -3.03 4.49
C GLU A 254 18.47 -2.94 3.40
N PRO A 255 18.78 -2.53 2.16
CA PRO A 255 17.77 -2.47 1.09
C PRO A 255 17.12 -3.83 0.82
N PHE A 256 15.84 -3.85 0.44
CA PHE A 256 15.10 -5.10 0.20
C PHE A 256 15.81 -6.06 -0.77
N PHE A 257 16.37 -5.53 -1.85
CA PHE A 257 17.00 -6.33 -2.89
C PHE A 257 18.37 -6.92 -2.52
N ALA A 258 19.00 -6.49 -1.41
CA ALA A 258 20.41 -6.80 -1.12
C ALA A 258 20.75 -8.32 -1.08
N PRO A 259 19.98 -9.20 -0.42
CA PRO A 259 20.26 -10.65 -0.40
C PRO A 259 20.09 -11.32 -1.76
N PHE A 260 19.40 -10.67 -2.70
CA PHE A 260 19.20 -11.18 -4.05
C PHE A 260 20.36 -10.80 -4.98
N GLN A 261 21.12 -9.73 -4.70
CA GLN A 261 22.20 -9.23 -5.55
C GLN A 261 23.23 -10.29 -5.98
N PRO A 262 23.67 -11.23 -5.11
CA PRO A 262 24.66 -12.25 -5.49
C PRO A 262 24.23 -13.11 -6.69
N PHE A 263 22.93 -13.20 -6.98
CA PHE A 263 22.39 -13.99 -8.08
C PHE A 263 22.36 -13.24 -9.42
N PHE A 264 22.57 -11.92 -9.45
CA PHE A 264 22.34 -11.08 -10.63
C PHE A 264 23.60 -10.42 -11.24
N LYS A 265 24.83 -10.83 -10.84
CA LYS A 265 26.11 -10.40 -11.45
C LYS A 265 26.23 -8.89 -11.79
N GLY A 266 25.67 -8.03 -10.95
CA GLY A 266 25.75 -6.58 -11.15
C GLY A 266 24.51 -5.93 -11.79
N GLU A 267 23.58 -6.69 -12.35
CA GLU A 267 22.34 -6.18 -12.97
C GLU A 267 21.34 -5.58 -11.96
N LEU A 268 21.49 -5.92 -10.68
CA LEU A 268 20.68 -5.42 -9.57
C LEU A 268 21.54 -4.58 -8.63
N GLN A 269 21.56 -3.27 -8.84
CA GLN A 269 22.28 -2.33 -7.98
C GLN A 269 21.35 -1.51 -7.11
N ARG A 270 20.15 -1.21 -7.60
CA ARG A 270 19.20 -0.34 -6.92
C ARG A 270 17.75 -0.72 -7.23
N THR A 271 16.87 -0.20 -6.39
CA THR A 271 15.46 0.05 -6.71
C THR A 271 15.22 1.56 -6.60
N LEU A 272 13.97 2.02 -6.72
CA LEU A 272 13.69 3.40 -6.34
C LEU A 272 13.97 3.59 -4.84
N PRO A 273 14.53 4.74 -4.42
CA PRO A 273 14.70 5.02 -3.02
C PRO A 273 13.33 4.95 -2.31
N ARG A 274 13.35 4.33 -1.13
CA ARG A 274 12.26 4.40 -0.16
C ARG A 274 11.92 5.87 0.05
N ARG A 275 10.63 6.21 0.21
CA ARG A 275 10.26 7.60 0.50
C ARG A 275 10.94 8.05 1.77
N GLU A 276 11.75 9.08 1.65
CA GLU A 276 12.41 9.75 2.75
C GLU A 276 11.51 10.83 3.33
N TYR A 277 11.92 11.34 4.48
CA TYR A 277 11.29 12.45 5.15
C TYR A 277 11.29 13.70 4.25
N THR A 278 10.11 14.28 4.00
CA THR A 278 9.98 15.55 3.28
C THR A 278 10.15 16.70 4.27
N MET A 279 11.34 17.29 4.30
CA MET A 279 11.63 18.50 5.08
C MET A 279 10.99 19.73 4.42
N GLY A 280 10.29 20.55 5.20
CA GLY A 280 9.69 21.77 4.69
C GLY A 280 8.40 22.18 5.39
N THR A 281 7.74 23.19 4.83
CA THR A 281 6.48 23.73 5.32
C THR A 281 5.31 23.24 4.47
N PHE A 282 4.24 22.82 5.13
CA PHE A 282 3.02 22.34 4.52
C PHE A 282 1.88 23.31 4.82
N ILE A 283 1.09 23.63 3.80
CA ILE A 283 -0.09 24.47 3.94
C ILE A 283 -1.33 23.59 3.82
N PHE A 284 -2.10 23.46 4.90
CA PHE A 284 -3.31 22.67 4.95
C PHE A 284 -4.54 23.55 4.94
N LYS A 285 -5.50 23.22 4.07
CA LYS A 285 -6.86 23.73 4.17
C LYS A 285 -7.73 22.73 4.89
N VAL A 286 -8.23 23.10 6.06
CA VAL A 286 -9.13 22.29 6.89
C VAL A 286 -10.55 22.83 6.72
N SER A 287 -11.46 22.01 6.20
CA SER A 287 -12.82 22.41 5.86
C SER A 287 -13.84 21.52 6.55
N LEU A 288 -14.71 22.14 7.36
CA LEU A 288 -15.90 21.50 7.90
C LEU A 288 -17.07 21.59 6.92
N SER A 289 -17.18 22.72 6.21
CA SER A 289 -18.17 22.92 5.16
C SER A 289 -17.62 23.81 4.03
N ARG A 290 -18.44 24.10 3.01
CA ARG A 290 -18.03 25.05 1.95
C ARG A 290 -17.86 26.49 2.46
N SER A 291 -18.58 26.85 3.53
CA SER A 291 -18.58 28.19 4.12
C SER A 291 -17.75 28.29 5.40
N CYS A 292 -17.33 27.16 5.99
CA CYS A 292 -16.52 27.13 7.21
C CYS A 292 -15.21 26.34 6.99
N TRP A 293 -14.09 27.06 6.96
CA TRP A 293 -12.75 26.48 6.77
C TRP A 293 -11.64 27.35 7.39
N ARG A 294 -10.46 26.75 7.55
CA ARG A 294 -9.22 27.34 8.05
C ARG A 294 -8.05 26.94 7.16
N THR A 295 -7.07 27.82 6.99
CA THR A 295 -5.77 27.47 6.42
C THR A 295 -4.77 27.42 7.57
N ILE A 296 -4.11 26.28 7.75
CA ILE A 296 -3.15 26.02 8.81
C ILE A 296 -1.79 25.73 8.17
N THR A 297 -0.78 26.49 8.56
CA THR A 297 0.61 26.29 8.14
C THR A 297 1.31 25.43 9.18
N VAL A 298 1.92 24.33 8.76
CA VAL A 298 2.58 23.36 9.64
C VAL A 298 3.98 23.06 9.12
N PHE A 299 4.92 22.80 10.02
CA PHE A 299 6.26 22.38 9.67
C PHE A 299 6.36 20.86 9.63
N SER A 300 7.26 20.32 8.80
CA SER A 300 7.50 18.88 8.64
C SER A 300 7.75 18.12 9.95
N GLU A 301 8.33 18.79 10.95
CA GLU A 301 8.69 18.21 12.25
C GLU A 301 7.50 18.06 13.20
N HIS A 302 6.41 18.80 12.97
CA HIS A 302 5.19 18.68 13.77
C HIS A 302 4.58 17.29 13.59
N SER A 303 3.97 16.79 14.65
CA SER A 303 3.21 15.55 14.66
C SER A 303 1.79 15.76 14.08
N LEU A 304 1.05 14.69 13.88
CA LEU A 304 -0.38 14.80 13.58
C LEU A 304 -1.20 15.21 14.81
N GLU A 305 -0.68 14.98 16.02
CA GLU A 305 -1.27 15.49 17.26
C GLU A 305 -1.18 17.03 17.30
N ASP A 306 -0.05 17.63 16.92
CA ASP A 306 0.07 19.09 16.79
C ASP A 306 -0.95 19.66 15.79
N VAL A 307 -1.24 18.92 14.71
CA VAL A 307 -2.28 19.30 13.74
C VAL A 307 -3.67 19.16 14.33
N HIS A 308 -3.92 18.13 15.13
CA HIS A 308 -5.18 17.95 15.84
C HIS A 308 -5.46 19.13 16.76
N GLU A 309 -4.51 19.49 17.63
CA GLU A 309 -4.62 20.65 18.54
C GLU A 309 -4.88 21.94 17.77
N ALA A 310 -4.12 22.18 16.69
CA ALA A 310 -4.30 23.35 15.83
C ALA A 310 -5.68 23.41 15.17
N ILE A 311 -6.31 22.25 14.87
CA ILE A 311 -7.67 22.21 14.34
C ILE A 311 -8.69 22.52 15.45
N GLN A 312 -8.53 21.96 16.64
CA GLN A 312 -9.42 22.24 17.78
C GLN A 312 -9.43 23.75 18.08
N ASP A 313 -8.25 24.34 18.27
CA ASP A 313 -8.07 25.77 18.51
C ASP A 313 -8.69 26.62 17.38
N ALA A 314 -8.49 26.24 16.12
CA ALA A 314 -8.96 27.04 14.99
C ALA A 314 -10.50 27.05 14.85
N PHE A 315 -11.19 26.05 15.41
CA PHE A 315 -12.64 25.92 15.39
C PHE A 315 -13.29 26.15 16.76
N ASP A 316 -12.54 26.66 17.74
CA ASP A 316 -13.02 26.91 19.11
C ASP A 316 -13.67 25.66 19.75
N PHE A 317 -13.06 24.49 19.52
CA PHE A 317 -13.47 23.21 20.10
C PHE A 317 -12.56 22.84 21.28
N ASP A 318 -13.12 22.10 22.24
CA ASP A 318 -12.41 21.45 23.32
C ASP A 318 -11.88 20.07 22.86
N SER A 319 -10.60 19.80 23.13
CA SER A 319 -9.93 18.53 22.84
C SER A 319 -10.25 17.46 23.90
N ASP A 320 -11.52 17.09 24.01
CA ASP A 320 -12.06 16.24 25.10
C ASP A 320 -12.48 14.83 24.67
N HIS A 321 -12.38 14.51 23.38
CA HIS A 321 -12.77 13.22 22.80
C HIS A 321 -11.68 12.60 21.92
N LEU A 322 -11.84 11.30 21.62
CA LEU A 322 -10.98 10.58 20.69
C LEU A 322 -11.12 11.11 19.25
N TYR A 323 -10.05 10.89 18.47
CA TYR A 323 -9.99 11.30 17.07
C TYR A 323 -9.16 10.35 16.22
N ALA A 324 -9.29 10.48 14.90
CA ALA A 324 -8.49 9.75 13.93
C ALA A 324 -8.27 10.55 12.64
N PHE A 325 -7.14 10.32 11.99
CA PHE A 325 -6.87 10.76 10.63
C PHE A 325 -6.98 9.58 9.66
N PHE A 326 -7.80 9.71 8.62
CA PHE A 326 -7.91 8.73 7.53
C PHE A 326 -7.23 9.27 6.27
N MET A 327 -6.06 8.72 5.97
CA MET A 327 -5.13 9.24 4.97
C MET A 327 -5.58 9.04 3.52
N ASP A 328 -6.58 8.17 3.30
CA ASP A 328 -7.28 7.98 2.03
C ASP A 328 -8.55 8.84 1.89
N GLY A 329 -8.89 9.61 2.93
CA GLY A 329 -10.06 10.49 2.99
C GLY A 329 -11.39 9.76 3.15
N ILE A 330 -11.38 8.47 3.48
CA ILE A 330 -12.57 7.65 3.71
C ILE A 330 -12.68 7.37 5.22
N PRO A 331 -13.77 7.78 5.88
CA PRO A 331 -13.94 7.51 7.31
C PRO A 331 -13.98 6.00 7.56
N TRP A 332 -13.33 5.56 8.63
CA TRP A 332 -13.27 4.16 9.07
C TRP A 332 -12.62 3.21 8.04
N SER A 333 -11.78 3.75 7.15
CA SER A 333 -10.92 2.96 6.27
C SER A 333 -9.74 2.37 7.05
N GLY A 334 -9.05 1.40 6.46
CA GLY A 334 -7.83 0.82 7.06
C GLY A 334 -6.56 1.66 6.86
N ASP A 335 -6.66 2.89 6.37
CA ASP A 335 -5.53 3.82 6.20
C ASP A 335 -5.64 4.93 7.27
N TYR A 336 -5.64 4.53 8.54
CA TYR A 336 -5.88 5.38 9.70
C TYR A 336 -4.60 5.71 10.49
N ILE A 337 -4.67 6.78 11.27
CA ILE A 337 -3.74 7.16 12.34
C ILE A 337 -4.61 7.67 13.50
N TYR A 338 -4.58 6.98 14.64
CA TYR A 338 -5.45 7.24 15.78
C TYR A 338 -4.83 8.21 16.80
N ALA A 339 -5.67 8.72 17.70
CA ALA A 339 -5.23 9.50 18.85
C ALA A 339 -4.27 8.71 19.76
N PRO A 340 -3.38 9.39 20.51
CA PRO A 340 -2.48 8.72 21.43
C PRO A 340 -3.25 7.96 22.52
N GLY A 341 -2.85 6.72 22.78
CA GLY A 341 -3.49 5.90 23.80
C GLY A 341 -4.77 5.17 23.37
N ASP A 342 -5.17 5.26 22.09
CA ASP A 342 -6.21 4.41 21.53
C ASP A 342 -5.78 2.92 21.54
N THR A 343 -6.74 2.02 21.33
CA THR A 343 -6.60 0.57 21.26
C THR A 343 -5.74 0.11 20.08
N GLU A 344 -5.77 0.83 18.96
CA GLU A 344 -5.04 0.52 17.74
C GLU A 344 -4.21 1.73 17.29
N GLY A 345 -2.95 1.51 16.90
CA GLY A 345 -2.11 2.54 16.28
C GLY A 345 -1.96 2.30 14.77
N PRO A 346 -1.24 3.17 14.04
CA PRO A 346 -0.27 4.14 14.56
C PRO A 346 -0.90 5.35 15.24
N PHE A 347 -0.16 5.91 16.20
CA PHE A 347 -0.62 7.06 17.01
C PHE A 347 -0.09 8.39 16.48
N SER A 348 -0.96 9.41 16.48
CA SER A 348 -0.71 10.74 15.89
C SER A 348 0.50 11.48 16.45
N ASP A 349 0.81 11.31 17.75
CA ASP A 349 1.99 11.83 18.46
C ASP A 349 3.31 11.28 17.90
N GLN A 350 3.28 10.08 17.32
CA GLN A 350 4.44 9.41 16.74
C GLN A 350 4.64 9.69 15.25
N VAL A 351 3.66 10.33 14.58
CA VAL A 351 3.70 10.56 13.13
C VAL A 351 3.97 12.01 12.80
N ARG A 352 5.21 12.31 12.39
CA ARG A 352 5.56 13.62 11.85
C ARG A 352 5.01 13.84 10.43
N ILE A 353 4.63 15.07 10.11
CA ILE A 353 4.09 15.46 8.80
C ILE A 353 5.04 15.11 7.65
N GLY A 354 6.34 15.35 7.82
CA GLY A 354 7.34 15.02 6.79
C GLY A 354 7.44 13.52 6.48
N ASN A 355 6.99 12.63 7.39
CA ASN A 355 7.00 11.19 7.17
C ASN A 355 5.78 10.65 6.39
N LEU A 356 4.75 11.48 6.17
CA LEU A 356 3.50 11.05 5.54
C LEU A 356 3.59 10.91 4.02
N GLY A 357 4.65 11.45 3.40
CA GLY A 357 4.81 11.43 1.94
C GLY A 357 3.66 12.13 1.21
N LEU A 358 3.14 13.21 1.81
CA LEU A 358 2.06 14.03 1.27
C LEU A 358 2.47 14.70 -0.05
N HIS A 359 1.48 14.98 -0.88
CA HIS A 359 1.67 15.76 -2.11
C HIS A 359 0.63 16.87 -2.24
N VAL A 360 0.98 17.93 -2.97
CA VAL A 360 0.04 19.02 -3.26
C VAL A 360 -1.23 18.47 -3.91
N GLY A 361 -2.37 18.98 -3.43
CA GLY A 361 -3.71 18.58 -3.84
C GLY A 361 -4.25 17.31 -3.17
N GLN A 362 -3.42 16.56 -2.42
CA GLN A 362 -3.85 15.40 -1.63
C GLN A 362 -4.92 15.81 -0.62
N ARG A 363 -5.87 14.90 -0.36
CA ARG A 363 -6.89 15.06 0.66
C ARG A 363 -6.90 13.87 1.60
N PHE A 364 -7.10 14.15 2.87
CA PHE A 364 -7.35 13.19 3.93
C PHE A 364 -8.45 13.72 4.85
N LEU A 365 -8.93 12.89 5.77
CA LEU A 365 -10.04 13.21 6.65
C LEU A 365 -9.56 13.19 8.10
N TYR A 366 -9.89 14.23 8.86
CA TYR A 366 -9.78 14.26 10.31
C TYR A 366 -11.18 14.07 10.89
N VAL A 367 -11.36 13.03 11.70
CA VAL A 367 -12.60 12.70 12.40
C VAL A 367 -12.37 12.93 13.88
N PHE A 368 -13.16 13.83 14.47
CA PHE A 368 -13.13 14.15 15.89
C PHE A 368 -14.45 13.75 16.54
N ASP A 369 -14.37 13.23 17.76
CA ASP A 369 -15.48 12.67 18.53
C ASP A 369 -16.20 11.55 17.75
N PHE A 370 -15.92 10.30 18.11
CA PHE A 370 -16.51 9.13 17.44
C PHE A 370 -18.01 8.97 17.67
N GLY A 371 -18.60 9.69 18.64
CA GLY A 371 -20.05 9.74 18.86
C GLY A 371 -20.71 10.74 17.91
N SER A 372 -20.20 11.96 17.84
CA SER A 372 -20.77 13.04 17.03
C SER A 372 -20.29 13.06 15.57
N GLU A 373 -19.17 12.39 15.28
CA GLU A 373 -18.52 12.25 13.97
C GLU A 373 -18.25 13.59 13.27
N TRP A 374 -17.54 14.50 13.93
CA TRP A 374 -17.11 15.76 13.31
C TRP A 374 -16.09 15.48 12.19
N HIS A 375 -16.49 15.73 10.95
CA HIS A 375 -15.71 15.41 9.75
C HIS A 375 -15.05 16.65 9.12
N PHE A 376 -13.74 16.79 9.34
CA PHE A 376 -12.94 17.85 8.74
C PHE A 376 -12.13 17.33 7.56
N LYS A 377 -12.41 17.88 6.37
CA LYS A 377 -11.62 17.56 5.17
C LYS A 377 -10.33 18.38 5.20
N VAL A 378 -9.20 17.69 5.15
CA VAL A 378 -7.88 18.32 5.08
C VAL A 378 -7.36 18.20 3.66
N GLU A 379 -6.90 19.32 3.10
CA GLU A 379 -6.37 19.42 1.75
C GLU A 379 -4.98 20.05 1.79
N VAL A 380 -3.99 19.39 1.19
CA VAL A 380 -2.64 19.95 1.06
C VAL A 380 -2.66 20.98 -0.08
N LEU A 381 -2.56 22.25 0.26
CA LEU A 381 -2.54 23.35 -0.70
C LEU A 381 -1.16 23.56 -1.30
N ASP A 382 -0.13 23.49 -0.46
CA ASP A 382 1.26 23.74 -0.87
C ASP A 382 2.25 23.00 0.03
N ILE A 383 3.45 22.76 -0.51
CA ILE A 383 4.61 22.21 0.20
C ILE A 383 5.85 22.96 -0.27
N THR A 384 6.50 23.69 0.63
CA THR A 384 7.72 24.47 0.34
C THR A 384 8.91 23.89 1.10
N SER A 385 10.12 24.10 0.58
CA SER A 385 11.36 23.73 1.27
C SER A 385 11.76 24.68 2.40
N GLU A 386 11.00 25.76 2.59
CA GLU A 386 11.31 26.80 3.57
C GLU A 386 11.05 26.30 5.00
N PRO A 387 11.82 26.78 6.00
CA PRO A 387 11.51 26.55 7.40
C PRO A 387 10.10 27.01 7.76
N GLY A 388 9.42 26.21 8.59
CA GLY A 388 8.06 26.49 9.03
C GLY A 388 8.00 27.24 10.35
N PRO A 389 6.79 27.61 10.79
CA PRO A 389 6.60 28.23 12.10
C PRO A 389 6.95 27.25 13.24
N PRO A 390 7.32 27.75 14.44
CA PRO A 390 7.69 26.91 15.59
C PRO A 390 6.53 26.12 16.18
N SER A 391 5.30 26.50 15.86
CA SER A 391 4.06 25.79 16.14
C SER A 391 3.13 25.93 14.92
N PRO A 392 2.13 25.06 14.72
CA PRO A 392 1.10 25.28 13.71
C PRO A 392 0.45 26.67 13.83
N VAL A 393 0.18 27.33 12.70
CA VAL A 393 -0.41 28.68 12.68
C VAL A 393 -1.59 28.74 11.71
N VAL A 394 -2.72 29.26 12.17
CA VAL A 394 -3.86 29.61 11.32
C VAL A 394 -3.54 30.88 10.54
N THR A 395 -3.39 30.79 9.22
CA THR A 395 -3.05 31.93 8.35
C THR A 395 -4.26 32.55 7.68
N GLU A 396 -5.35 31.78 7.51
CA GLU A 396 -6.61 32.27 6.95
C GLU A 396 -7.81 31.60 7.60
N LYS A 397 -8.94 32.33 7.70
CA LYS A 397 -10.21 31.78 8.20
C LYS A 397 -11.40 32.26 7.38
N LYS A 398 -12.40 31.39 7.24
CA LYS A 398 -13.71 31.73 6.69
C LYS A 398 -14.83 31.05 7.49
N GLY A 399 -15.90 31.79 7.76
CA GLY A 399 -17.09 31.31 8.47
C GLY A 399 -16.91 31.28 9.98
N LYS A 400 -18.01 31.48 10.71
CA LYS A 400 -18.05 31.33 12.17
C LYS A 400 -17.86 29.85 12.53
N SER A 401 -17.07 29.59 13.56
CA SER A 401 -17.00 28.26 14.19
C SER A 401 -18.41 27.82 14.63
N PRO A 402 -18.81 26.55 14.38
CA PRO A 402 -20.06 26.04 14.95
C PRO A 402 -19.92 25.89 16.46
N GLU A 403 -21.04 25.82 17.16
CA GLU A 403 -21.06 25.32 18.54
C GLU A 403 -20.71 23.82 18.51
N GLN A 404 -19.83 23.38 19.41
CA GLN A 404 -19.35 22.00 19.44
C GLN A 404 -20.43 21.02 19.91
N TYR A 405 -21.15 21.36 20.99
CA TYR A 405 -22.28 20.57 21.49
C TYR A 405 -23.42 21.49 21.86
N HIS A 406 -24.63 21.09 21.47
CA HIS A 406 -25.83 21.71 21.99
C HIS A 406 -26.23 20.94 23.25
N TYR A 407 -25.87 21.46 24.43
CA TYR A 407 -26.44 20.96 25.67
C TYR A 407 -27.84 21.58 25.77
N PRO A 408 -28.93 20.79 25.73
CA PRO A 408 -30.23 21.33 26.07
C PRO A 408 -30.12 21.87 27.49
N ASP A 409 -30.53 23.13 27.69
CA ASP A 409 -30.53 23.78 29.00
C ASP A 409 -31.07 22.79 30.03
N ASP A 410 -30.29 22.60 31.09
CA ASP A 410 -30.55 21.67 32.18
C ASP A 410 -32.05 21.63 32.51
N CYS A 411 -32.61 20.42 32.60
CA CYS A 411 -33.88 20.24 33.29
C CYS A 411 -33.68 20.76 34.71
N GLU A 412 -34.05 22.03 34.94
CA GLU A 412 -34.06 22.66 36.25
C GLU A 412 -34.73 21.68 37.23
N HIS A 413 -33.98 21.40 38.30
CA HIS A 413 -34.27 20.41 39.34
C HIS A 413 -35.63 20.59 40.03
#